data_AF-A0A453I1S4-F1
#
_entry.id   AF-A0A453I1S4-F1
#
_cell.length_a   1.000
_cell.length_b   1.000
_cell.length_c   1.000
_cell.angle_alpha   90.00
_cell.angle_beta   90.00
_cell.angle_gamma   90.00
#
_symmetry.space_group_name_H-M   'P 1'
#
loop_
_entity.id
_entity.type
_entity.pdbx_description
1 polymer ?
#
loop_
_entity_poly.entity_id
_entity_poly.type
_entity_poly.pdbx_seq_one_letter_code
_entity_poly.pdbx_strand_id
1 'polypeptide(L)'
;SIPWKEVEVRMYALSMVADTILQDGSPFDFSVVMHFVNILSSRTPAELNGCQFLVYKSFGDVIGSYSKWLSSSKSNIKPLLLFCASGISKSISSNSCSVALRKLCEDASSFIHEPPILDILFWISEGMGEGNLRIEDEEEIISAITHALCSILDKELRKTSLARLLCSSYSAVEKIIDIDRDELLRQNSSAYAQALNIAVRGLHRMGALFSHLAMSITSGLIDDDTISVLFGIFWPLLEKLTQSSHMENTSLSTAACRSLSSAIHSCGQHFQILLPKILECLSMNFLLYQRHDCFLRTAANMIEEFGHKEEYSVVCVRTIETFSSAASLSNLNSSYTCDQEPDLIEAYANFTSAFIRCCPKEAIVASRSLLELSFQKAAICSTAMHQGAALVAISYMSCFFDASLTDVLESPECPSDESRGAVLVQILARCGEGLMFNVFYALLGVSALSRVGRF
;
A
#
# COMPACT_ATOMS: atom_id res chain seq x y z
N SER A 1 45.93 -9.17 -4.06
CA SER A 1 44.53 -9.10 -3.55
C SER A 1 43.98 -7.73 -3.89
N ILE A 2 42.69 -7.62 -4.22
CA ILE A 2 42.04 -6.32 -4.49
C ILE A 2 41.80 -5.60 -3.15
N PRO A 3 42.18 -4.31 -2.99
CA PRO A 3 41.97 -3.56 -1.74
C PRO A 3 40.51 -3.08 -1.64
N TRP A 4 39.58 -3.99 -1.35
CA TRP A 4 38.14 -3.73 -1.37
C TRP A 4 37.68 -2.53 -0.53
N LYS A 5 38.35 -2.25 0.59
CA LYS A 5 38.06 -1.06 1.42
C LYS A 5 38.34 0.25 0.69
N GLU A 6 39.43 0.31 -0.06
CA GLU A 6 39.77 1.52 -0.82
C GLU A 6 38.85 1.68 -2.03
N VAL A 7 38.49 0.58 -2.68
CA VAL A 7 37.49 0.58 -3.76
C VAL A 7 36.15 1.08 -3.24
N GLU A 8 35.69 0.59 -2.09
CA GLU A 8 34.43 1.01 -1.46
C GLU A 8 34.40 2.51 -1.19
N VAL A 9 35.41 3.06 -0.51
CA VAL A 9 35.49 4.50 -0.21
C VAL A 9 35.46 5.35 -1.47
N ARG A 10 36.15 4.92 -2.54
CA ARG A 10 36.14 5.64 -3.82
C ARG A 10 34.77 5.59 -4.51
N MET A 11 34.07 4.46 -4.45
CA MET A 11 32.71 4.36 -5.00
C MET A 11 31.71 5.18 -4.19
N TYR A 12 31.83 5.17 -2.86
CA TYR A 12 31.02 6.03 -2.00
C TYR A 12 31.24 7.51 -2.30
N ALA A 13 32.49 7.95 -2.45
CA ALA A 13 32.78 9.33 -2.85
C ALA A 13 32.19 9.66 -4.23
N LEU A 14 32.26 8.73 -5.19
CA LEU A 14 31.72 8.89 -6.53
C LEU A 14 30.18 9.02 -6.55
N SER A 15 29.46 8.32 -5.68
CA SER A 15 28.00 8.49 -5.57
C SER A 15 27.61 9.82 -4.93
N MET A 16 28.39 10.32 -3.97
CA MET A 16 28.12 11.62 -3.30
C MET A 16 28.28 12.84 -4.19
N VAL A 17 29.05 12.74 -5.28
CA VAL A 17 29.26 13.85 -6.24
C VAL A 17 28.46 13.66 -7.53
N ALA A 18 27.57 12.68 -7.60
CA ALA A 18 26.88 12.31 -8.84
C ALA A 18 26.08 13.45 -9.46
N ASP A 19 25.30 14.19 -8.66
CA ASP A 19 24.52 15.30 -9.17
C ASP A 19 25.40 16.39 -9.79
N THR A 20 26.56 16.67 -9.20
CA THR A 20 27.52 17.66 -9.72
C THR A 20 28.12 17.19 -11.04
N ILE A 21 28.52 15.91 -11.14
CA ILE A 21 29.11 15.36 -12.37
C ILE A 21 28.07 15.28 -13.50
N LEU A 22 26.84 14.88 -13.19
CA LEU A 22 25.75 14.80 -14.17
C LEU A 22 25.36 16.19 -14.69
N GLN A 23 25.42 17.23 -13.85
CA GLN A 23 25.17 18.63 -14.25
C GLN A 23 26.28 19.22 -15.13
N ASP A 24 27.54 18.88 -14.85
CA ASP A 24 28.68 19.31 -15.67
C ASP A 24 28.63 18.70 -17.09
N GLY A 25 27.99 17.53 -17.24
CA GLY A 25 27.75 16.88 -18.53
C GLY A 25 29.03 16.36 -19.22
N SER A 26 30.17 16.40 -18.53
CA SER A 26 31.43 15.89 -19.04
C SER A 26 31.40 14.36 -19.14
N PRO A 27 31.93 13.78 -20.24
CA PRO A 27 31.91 12.33 -20.43
C PRO A 27 32.77 11.66 -19.36
N PHE A 28 32.15 10.80 -18.54
CA PHE A 28 32.83 10.00 -17.53
C PHE A 28 33.07 8.57 -18.03
N ASP A 29 34.31 8.07 -17.90
CA ASP A 29 34.63 6.69 -18.29
C ASP A 29 34.27 5.70 -17.16
N PHE A 30 33.22 4.91 -17.38
CA PHE A 30 32.79 3.86 -16.46
C PHE A 30 33.49 2.51 -16.67
N SER A 31 34.52 2.41 -17.53
CA SER A 31 35.24 1.16 -17.81
C SER A 31 35.73 0.46 -16.53
N VAL A 32 36.30 1.23 -15.59
CA VAL A 32 36.78 0.72 -14.30
C VAL A 32 35.63 0.25 -13.41
N VAL A 33 34.53 1.00 -13.37
CA VAL A 33 33.32 0.61 -12.62
C VAL A 33 32.79 -0.71 -13.17
N MET A 34 32.64 -0.82 -14.49
CA MET A 34 32.17 -2.02 -15.17
C MET A 34 33.13 -3.21 -14.99
N HIS A 35 34.44 -2.99 -14.93
CA HIS A 35 35.41 -4.04 -14.62
C HIS A 35 35.14 -4.66 -13.25
N PHE A 36 34.91 -3.84 -12.22
CA PHE A 36 34.58 -4.33 -10.89
C PHE A 36 33.19 -4.96 -10.81
N VAL A 37 32.19 -4.40 -11.49
CA VAL A 37 30.85 -5.01 -11.62
C VAL A 37 30.96 -6.43 -12.15
N ASN A 38 31.72 -6.64 -13.24
CA ASN A 38 31.94 -7.97 -13.80
C ASN A 38 32.60 -8.94 -12.82
N ILE A 39 33.60 -8.47 -12.05
CA ILE A 39 34.25 -9.30 -11.01
C ILE A 39 33.25 -9.67 -9.92
N LEU A 40 32.46 -8.71 -9.44
CA LEU A 40 31.51 -8.91 -8.36
C LEU A 40 30.34 -9.81 -8.81
N SER A 41 29.90 -9.70 -10.06
CA SER A 41 28.83 -10.56 -10.61
C SER A 41 29.26 -12.00 -10.91
N SER A 42 30.55 -12.29 -11.01
CA SER A 42 31.07 -13.59 -11.48
C SER A 42 31.70 -14.46 -10.39
N ARG A 43 32.01 -13.89 -9.21
CA ARG A 43 32.76 -14.58 -8.16
C ARG A 43 31.90 -14.87 -6.94
N THR A 44 32.18 -15.99 -6.27
CA THR A 44 31.47 -16.35 -5.04
C THR A 44 31.94 -15.50 -3.85
N PRO A 45 31.09 -15.25 -2.83
CA PRO A 45 31.49 -14.46 -1.65
C PRO A 45 32.72 -15.03 -0.90
N ALA A 46 32.92 -16.35 -0.98
CA ALA A 46 34.06 -17.05 -0.38
C ALA A 46 35.40 -16.66 -1.05
N GLU A 47 35.39 -16.33 -2.34
CA GLU A 47 36.58 -15.92 -3.11
C GLU A 47 36.99 -14.46 -2.87
N LEU A 48 36.19 -13.70 -2.12
CA LEU A 48 36.26 -12.24 -2.08
C LEU A 48 36.60 -11.65 -0.69
N ASN A 49 37.02 -12.49 0.26
CA ASN A 49 37.66 -12.10 1.54
C ASN A 49 36.88 -11.11 2.43
N GLY A 50 35.57 -11.34 2.64
CA GLY A 50 34.90 -11.01 3.92
C GLY A 50 34.41 -9.57 4.18
N CYS A 51 34.68 -8.57 3.33
CA CYS A 51 34.16 -7.20 3.52
C CYS A 51 33.44 -6.66 2.28
N GLN A 52 32.48 -7.43 1.74
CA GLN A 52 31.85 -7.11 0.46
C GLN A 52 30.53 -6.34 0.54
N PHE A 53 29.77 -6.44 1.64
CA PHE A 53 28.42 -5.88 1.66
C PHE A 53 28.40 -4.36 1.51
N LEU A 54 29.39 -3.67 2.10
CA LEU A 54 29.58 -2.24 1.90
C LEU A 54 30.05 -1.90 0.47
N VAL A 55 30.87 -2.77 -0.14
CA VAL A 55 31.26 -2.63 -1.56
C VAL A 55 30.01 -2.70 -2.43
N TYR A 56 29.17 -3.74 -2.27
CA TYR A 56 27.92 -3.87 -3.02
C TYR A 56 27.00 -2.67 -2.82
N LYS A 57 26.88 -2.17 -1.59
CA LYS A 57 26.10 -0.98 -1.28
C LYS A 57 26.61 0.25 -2.06
N SER A 58 27.89 0.59 -1.92
CA SER A 58 28.48 1.76 -2.55
C SER A 58 28.47 1.66 -4.09
N PHE A 59 28.67 0.47 -4.66
CA PHE A 59 28.47 0.24 -6.10
C PHE A 59 27.00 0.35 -6.52
N GLY A 60 26.06 -0.16 -5.72
CA GLY A 60 24.62 0.02 -5.97
C GLY A 60 24.25 1.51 -6.01
N ASP A 61 24.75 2.31 -5.08
CA ASP A 61 24.52 3.76 -5.05
C ASP A 61 25.10 4.45 -6.30
N VAL A 62 26.30 4.06 -6.75
CA VAL A 62 26.89 4.54 -8.02
C VAL A 62 26.03 4.12 -9.22
N ILE A 63 25.68 2.84 -9.34
CA ILE A 63 24.90 2.32 -10.47
C ILE A 63 23.55 3.03 -10.55
N GLY A 64 22.87 3.21 -9.42
CA GLY A 64 21.64 3.96 -9.35
C GLY A 64 21.85 5.45 -9.68
N SER A 65 22.94 6.07 -9.27
CA SER A 65 23.14 7.50 -9.57
C SER A 65 23.44 7.76 -11.04
N TYR A 66 24.18 6.86 -11.70
CA TYR A 66 24.62 7.00 -13.09
C TYR A 66 23.90 6.05 -14.06
N SER A 67 22.72 5.54 -13.70
CA SER A 67 21.98 4.52 -14.45
C SER A 67 21.79 4.88 -15.92
N LYS A 68 21.39 6.11 -16.24
CA LYS A 68 21.25 6.63 -17.62
C LYS A 68 22.51 6.50 -18.46
N TRP A 69 23.66 6.81 -17.87
CA TRP A 69 24.95 6.75 -18.56
C TRP A 69 25.42 5.30 -18.69
N LEU A 70 25.25 4.50 -17.63
CA LEU A 70 25.63 3.09 -17.63
C LEU A 70 24.77 2.24 -18.58
N SER A 71 23.48 2.58 -18.71
CA SER A 71 22.52 1.90 -19.58
C SER A 71 22.65 2.28 -21.05
N SER A 72 23.38 3.35 -21.38
CA SER A 72 23.62 3.78 -22.78
C SER A 72 24.21 2.68 -23.67
N SER A 73 24.98 1.74 -23.11
CA SER A 73 25.47 0.56 -23.81
C SER A 73 24.70 -0.68 -23.38
N LYS A 74 24.04 -1.31 -24.36
CA LYS A 74 23.33 -2.59 -24.20
C LYS A 74 24.21 -3.69 -23.58
N SER A 75 25.51 -3.71 -23.87
CA SER A 75 26.43 -4.74 -23.34
C SER A 75 26.57 -4.71 -21.81
N ASN A 76 26.25 -3.58 -21.18
CA ASN A 76 26.45 -3.38 -19.74
C ASN A 76 25.30 -3.94 -18.90
N ILE A 77 24.11 -4.08 -19.48
CA ILE A 77 22.88 -4.34 -18.73
C ILE A 77 22.90 -5.69 -18.04
N LYS A 78 23.26 -6.75 -18.77
CA LYS A 78 23.32 -8.10 -18.20
C LYS A 78 24.29 -8.16 -17.00
N PRO A 79 25.55 -7.69 -17.09
CA PRO A 79 26.43 -7.59 -15.93
C PRO A 79 25.86 -6.77 -14.76
N LEU A 80 25.24 -5.63 -15.04
CA LEU A 80 24.65 -4.75 -14.02
C LEU A 80 23.49 -5.43 -13.28
N LEU A 81 22.62 -6.15 -13.98
CA LEU A 81 21.51 -6.88 -13.39
C LEU A 81 21.99 -8.05 -12.53
N LEU A 82 22.98 -8.81 -13.00
CA LEU A 82 23.60 -9.91 -12.23
C LEU A 82 24.30 -9.39 -10.97
N PHE A 83 24.95 -8.23 -11.07
CA PHE A 83 25.51 -7.53 -9.92
C PHE A 83 24.41 -7.13 -8.92
N CYS A 84 23.33 -6.51 -9.39
CA CYS A 84 22.21 -6.11 -8.53
C CYS A 84 21.63 -7.34 -7.81
N ALA A 85 21.39 -8.45 -8.53
CA ALA A 85 20.92 -9.69 -7.94
C ALA A 85 21.83 -10.20 -6.81
N SER A 86 23.14 -10.17 -7.05
CA SER A 86 24.14 -10.58 -6.05
C SER A 86 24.12 -9.67 -4.82
N GLY A 87 23.99 -8.35 -5.01
CA GLY A 87 23.90 -7.37 -3.93
C GLY A 87 22.57 -7.40 -3.17
N ILE A 88 21.46 -7.69 -3.86
CA ILE A 88 20.11 -7.85 -3.27
C ILE A 88 20.12 -8.99 -2.26
N SER A 89 20.78 -10.10 -2.56
CA SER A 89 20.88 -11.26 -1.65
C SER A 89 21.52 -10.95 -0.28
N LYS A 90 22.06 -9.73 -0.07
CA LYS A 90 22.77 -9.32 1.14
C LYS A 90 22.02 -8.19 1.85
N SER A 91 21.72 -8.38 3.14
CA SER A 91 20.86 -7.48 3.93
C SER A 91 21.32 -6.02 4.02
N ILE A 92 22.62 -5.72 3.93
CA ILE A 92 23.15 -4.35 4.05
C ILE A 92 23.07 -3.59 2.72
N SER A 93 23.22 -4.29 1.59
CA SER A 93 23.23 -3.71 0.25
C SER A 93 21.90 -3.87 -0.48
N SER A 94 20.93 -4.57 0.09
CA SER A 94 19.65 -4.90 -0.55
C SER A 94 18.95 -3.64 -1.07
N ASN A 95 18.71 -2.66 -0.20
CA ASN A 95 18.06 -1.40 -0.57
C ASN A 95 18.78 -0.67 -1.72
N SER A 96 20.07 -0.37 -1.59
CA SER A 96 20.85 0.31 -2.64
C SER A 96 20.83 -0.45 -3.98
N CYS A 97 20.87 -1.79 -3.94
CA CYS A 97 20.82 -2.61 -5.15
C CYS A 97 19.41 -2.73 -5.74
N SER A 98 18.35 -2.74 -4.92
CA SER A 98 16.95 -2.68 -5.38
C SER A 98 16.66 -1.34 -6.06
N VAL A 99 17.12 -0.22 -5.49
CA VAL A 99 16.99 1.11 -6.10
C VAL A 99 17.80 1.20 -7.39
N ALA A 100 19.01 0.65 -7.41
CA ALA A 100 19.82 0.56 -8.64
C ALA A 100 19.10 -0.26 -9.72
N LEU A 101 18.51 -1.41 -9.35
CA LEU A 101 17.70 -2.23 -10.25
C LEU A 101 16.52 -1.43 -10.81
N ARG A 102 15.76 -0.69 -9.98
CA ARG A 102 14.66 0.16 -10.45
C ARG A 102 15.12 1.16 -11.50
N LYS A 103 16.17 1.92 -11.19
CA LYS A 103 16.67 2.94 -12.12
C LYS A 103 17.22 2.34 -13.41
N LEU A 104 17.87 1.17 -13.32
CA LEU A 104 18.23 0.41 -14.51
C LEU A 104 16.98 0.03 -15.30
N CYS A 105 15.91 -0.46 -14.66
CA CYS A 105 14.67 -0.79 -15.35
C CYS A 105 14.04 0.40 -16.08
N GLU A 106 14.05 1.57 -15.46
CA GLU A 106 13.55 2.83 -16.04
C GLU A 106 14.41 3.30 -17.22
N ASP A 107 15.73 3.34 -17.05
CA ASP A 107 16.67 3.91 -18.02
C ASP A 107 17.09 2.92 -19.13
N ALA A 108 16.77 1.63 -18.99
CA ALA A 108 17.07 0.54 -19.93
C ALA A 108 15.89 0.12 -20.81
N SER A 109 14.77 0.83 -20.76
CA SER A 109 13.48 0.41 -21.35
C SER A 109 13.57 -0.09 -22.81
N SER A 110 14.47 0.47 -23.62
CA SER A 110 14.64 0.09 -25.03
C SER A 110 15.16 -1.34 -25.29
N PHE A 111 15.84 -1.98 -24.32
CA PHE A 111 16.42 -3.33 -24.48
C PHE A 111 16.09 -4.27 -23.31
N ILE A 112 15.40 -3.79 -22.28
CA ILE A 112 15.08 -4.60 -21.10
C ILE A 112 14.12 -5.77 -21.40
N HIS A 113 13.42 -5.70 -22.53
CA HIS A 113 12.48 -6.72 -23.00
C HIS A 113 13.14 -7.91 -23.68
N GLU A 114 14.46 -7.89 -23.86
CA GLU A 114 15.14 -9.01 -24.50
C GLU A 114 15.04 -10.27 -23.62
N PRO A 115 14.75 -11.45 -24.21
CA PRO A 115 14.57 -12.69 -23.46
C PRO A 115 15.66 -12.97 -22.40
N PRO A 116 16.97 -12.86 -22.69
CA PRO A 116 18.00 -13.13 -21.69
C PRO A 116 18.04 -12.12 -20.53
N ILE A 117 17.49 -10.91 -20.72
CA ILE A 117 17.37 -9.91 -19.67
C ILE A 117 16.12 -10.18 -18.82
N LEU A 118 14.99 -10.47 -19.46
CA LEU A 118 13.76 -10.86 -18.78
C LEU A 118 13.96 -12.10 -17.90
N ASP A 119 14.70 -13.10 -18.36
CA ASP A 119 15.02 -14.29 -17.56
C ASP A 119 15.79 -13.95 -16.28
N ILE A 120 16.69 -12.95 -16.32
CA ILE A 120 17.41 -12.47 -15.13
C ILE A 120 16.45 -11.75 -14.18
N LEU A 121 15.54 -10.92 -14.70
CA LEU A 121 14.55 -10.23 -13.87
C LEU A 121 13.60 -11.22 -13.18
N PHE A 122 13.11 -12.23 -13.90
CA PHE A 122 12.31 -13.29 -13.30
C PHE A 122 13.11 -14.07 -12.26
N TRP A 123 14.35 -14.43 -12.55
CA TRP A 123 15.21 -15.10 -11.58
C TRP A 123 15.42 -14.29 -10.30
N ILE A 124 15.62 -12.97 -10.40
CA ILE A 124 15.68 -12.07 -9.24
C ILE A 124 14.38 -12.15 -8.44
N SER A 125 13.23 -12.06 -9.11
CA SER A 125 11.92 -12.10 -8.44
C SER A 125 11.62 -13.45 -7.76
N GLU A 126 11.99 -14.56 -8.40
CA GLU A 126 11.79 -15.92 -7.89
C GLU A 126 12.70 -16.17 -6.67
N GLY A 127 13.92 -15.61 -6.65
CA GLY A 127 14.87 -15.68 -5.54
C GLY A 127 14.44 -14.96 -4.26
N MET A 128 13.46 -14.05 -4.33
CA MET A 128 12.93 -13.35 -3.14
C MET A 128 12.17 -14.28 -2.17
N GLY A 129 11.81 -15.50 -2.60
CA GLY A 129 11.08 -16.47 -1.78
C GLY A 129 11.85 -16.97 -0.55
N GLU A 130 13.16 -16.75 -0.47
CA GLU A 130 13.99 -17.19 0.66
C GLU A 130 13.79 -16.38 1.95
N GLY A 131 13.03 -15.27 1.90
CA GLY A 131 12.58 -14.53 3.09
C GLY A 131 13.64 -13.64 3.76
N ASN A 132 14.79 -13.44 3.11
CA ASN A 132 15.93 -12.69 3.67
C ASN A 132 15.85 -11.17 3.46
N LEU A 133 14.90 -10.69 2.63
CA LEU A 133 14.77 -9.28 2.26
C LEU A 133 13.81 -8.53 3.18
N ARG A 134 13.92 -7.21 3.22
CA ARG A 134 12.88 -6.35 3.80
C ARG A 134 11.69 -6.27 2.84
N ILE A 135 10.49 -6.03 3.36
CA ILE A 135 9.28 -5.96 2.53
C ILE A 135 9.40 -4.79 1.55
N GLU A 136 9.95 -3.66 2.00
CA GLU A 136 10.14 -2.47 1.18
C GLU A 136 11.07 -2.74 -0.02
N ASP A 137 12.14 -3.52 0.21
CA ASP A 137 13.07 -3.91 -0.85
C ASP A 137 12.40 -4.84 -1.88
N GLU A 138 11.49 -5.73 -1.45
CA GLU A 138 10.72 -6.58 -2.35
C GLU A 138 9.68 -5.78 -3.16
N GLU A 139 8.97 -4.86 -2.52
CA GLU A 139 8.00 -3.97 -3.18
C GLU A 139 8.69 -3.12 -4.27
N GLU A 140 9.90 -2.64 -3.98
CA GLU A 140 10.75 -1.89 -4.91
C GLU A 140 11.20 -2.75 -6.11
N ILE A 141 11.65 -3.99 -5.87
CA ILE A 141 12.03 -4.94 -6.93
C ILE A 141 10.84 -5.27 -7.83
N ILE A 142 9.67 -5.55 -7.23
CA ILE A 142 8.45 -5.83 -8.00
C ILE A 142 8.09 -4.62 -8.86
N SER A 143 8.09 -3.42 -8.29
CA SER A 143 7.79 -2.19 -9.03
C SER A 143 8.75 -1.98 -10.21
N ALA A 144 10.05 -2.23 -10.00
CA ALA A 144 11.07 -2.17 -11.04
C ALA A 144 10.82 -3.15 -12.19
N ILE A 145 10.52 -4.41 -11.87
CA ILE A 145 10.27 -5.44 -12.88
C ILE A 145 8.94 -5.17 -13.57
N THR A 146 7.90 -4.76 -12.84
CA THR A 146 6.62 -4.35 -13.44
C THR A 146 6.83 -3.22 -14.44
N HIS A 147 7.60 -2.18 -14.11
CA HIS A 147 7.95 -1.12 -15.05
C HIS A 147 8.57 -1.67 -16.34
N ALA A 148 9.59 -2.52 -16.19
CA ALA A 148 10.27 -3.17 -17.31
C ALA A 148 9.36 -4.10 -18.13
N LEU A 149 8.32 -4.69 -17.54
CA LEU A 149 7.35 -5.49 -18.29
C LEU A 149 6.32 -4.61 -19.00
N CYS A 150 5.98 -3.46 -18.44
CA CYS A 150 4.97 -2.57 -19.01
C CYS A 150 5.38 -1.95 -20.35
N SER A 151 6.68 -1.78 -20.61
CA SER A 151 7.15 -1.31 -21.92
C SER A 151 7.16 -2.40 -23.02
N ILE A 152 6.81 -3.66 -22.72
CA ILE A 152 6.69 -4.74 -23.73
C ILE A 152 5.54 -4.43 -24.68
N LEU A 153 5.81 -4.26 -25.98
CA LEU A 153 4.78 -3.95 -26.99
C LEU A 153 3.79 -5.10 -27.24
N ASP A 154 4.25 -6.35 -27.18
CA ASP A 154 3.39 -7.53 -27.33
C ASP A 154 2.49 -7.69 -26.09
N LYS A 155 1.18 -7.53 -26.31
CA LYS A 155 0.16 -7.57 -25.24
C LYS A 155 0.07 -8.94 -24.56
N GLU A 156 0.15 -10.03 -25.32
CA GLU A 156 0.01 -11.38 -24.76
C GLU A 156 1.27 -11.79 -24.00
N LEU A 157 2.44 -11.44 -24.52
CA LEU A 157 3.70 -11.61 -23.80
C LEU A 157 3.72 -10.78 -22.51
N ARG A 158 3.21 -9.54 -22.55
CA ARG A 158 3.11 -8.68 -21.36
C ARG A 158 2.22 -9.29 -20.29
N LYS A 159 1.00 -9.72 -20.66
CA LYS A 159 0.05 -10.37 -19.74
C LYS A 159 0.64 -11.61 -19.09
N THR A 160 1.21 -12.51 -19.90
CA THR A 160 1.82 -13.75 -19.41
C THR A 160 3.04 -13.49 -18.52
N SER A 161 3.84 -12.47 -18.86
CA SER A 161 4.99 -12.04 -18.06
C SER A 161 4.60 -11.45 -16.70
N LEU A 162 3.58 -10.60 -16.67
CA LEU A 162 3.06 -10.03 -15.41
C LEU A 162 2.42 -11.11 -14.54
N ALA A 163 1.71 -12.07 -15.14
CA ALA A 163 1.18 -13.22 -14.42
C ALA A 163 2.30 -14.11 -13.85
N ARG A 164 3.37 -14.34 -14.62
CA ARG A 164 4.56 -15.09 -14.18
C ARG A 164 5.22 -14.42 -12.98
N LEU A 165 5.36 -13.10 -12.99
CA LEU A 165 5.96 -12.33 -11.90
C LEU A 165 5.27 -12.58 -10.54
N LEU A 166 3.95 -12.77 -10.54
CA LEU A 166 3.17 -13.03 -9.33
C LEU A 166 2.92 -14.51 -9.03
N CYS A 167 3.34 -15.44 -9.90
CA CYS A 167 3.04 -16.87 -9.76
C CYS A 167 3.46 -17.43 -8.39
N SER A 168 4.68 -17.13 -7.93
CA SER A 168 5.17 -17.57 -6.62
C SER A 168 4.38 -16.96 -5.45
N SER A 169 3.88 -15.74 -5.63
CA SER A 169 3.07 -15.02 -4.64
C SER A 169 1.66 -15.62 -4.55
N TYR A 170 1.04 -15.95 -5.69
CA TYR A 170 -0.25 -16.63 -5.72
C TYR A 170 -0.16 -17.99 -5.05
N SER A 171 0.83 -18.81 -5.43
CA SER A 171 1.03 -20.13 -4.83
C SER A 171 1.33 -20.07 -3.33
N ALA A 172 1.96 -19.00 -2.83
CA ALA A 172 2.17 -18.83 -1.39
C ALA A 172 0.87 -18.63 -0.60
N VAL A 173 -0.07 -17.87 -1.16
CA VAL A 173 -1.38 -17.62 -0.55
C VAL A 173 -2.29 -18.85 -0.69
N GLU A 174 -2.31 -19.49 -1.87
CA GLU A 174 -3.05 -20.74 -2.11
C GLU A 174 -2.67 -21.83 -1.10
N LYS A 175 -1.37 -21.99 -0.85
CA LYS A 175 -0.88 -22.95 0.14
C LYS A 175 -1.48 -22.75 1.53
N ILE A 176 -1.73 -21.51 1.95
CA ILE A 176 -2.37 -21.26 3.25
C ILE A 176 -3.86 -21.53 3.20
N ILE A 177 -4.54 -21.19 2.10
CA ILE A 177 -5.97 -21.45 1.95
C ILE A 177 -6.27 -22.94 2.02
N ASP A 178 -5.42 -23.77 1.41
CA ASP A 178 -5.57 -25.23 1.37
C ASP A 178 -5.20 -25.91 2.71
N ILE A 179 -4.61 -25.17 3.64
CA ILE A 179 -4.15 -25.65 4.94
C ILE A 179 -5.29 -25.54 5.97
N ASP A 180 -5.64 -26.65 6.63
CA ASP A 180 -6.51 -26.57 7.81
C ASP A 180 -5.71 -25.97 8.99
N ARG A 181 -6.12 -24.76 9.40
CA ARG A 181 -5.50 -23.99 10.49
C ARG A 181 -5.38 -24.80 11.78
N ASP A 182 -6.43 -25.51 12.16
CA ASP A 182 -6.53 -26.14 13.48
C ASP A 182 -5.72 -27.45 13.54
N GLU A 183 -5.59 -28.13 12.41
CA GLU A 183 -4.75 -29.32 12.27
C GLU A 183 -3.26 -28.97 12.27
N LEU A 184 -2.86 -27.90 11.57
CA LEU A 184 -1.46 -27.49 11.44
C LEU A 184 -0.90 -26.74 12.66
N LEU A 185 -1.70 -25.95 13.36
CA LEU A 185 -1.30 -25.35 14.64
C LEU A 185 -0.98 -26.42 15.70
N ARG A 186 -1.71 -27.55 15.67
CA ARG A 186 -1.47 -28.69 16.57
C ARG A 186 -0.23 -29.50 16.20
N GLN A 187 0.14 -29.54 14.92
CA GLN A 187 1.24 -30.36 14.42
C GLN A 187 2.58 -29.63 14.34
N ASN A 188 2.63 -28.39 13.82
CA ASN A 188 3.88 -27.64 13.66
C ASN A 188 3.67 -26.11 13.57
N SER A 189 3.64 -25.44 14.73
CA SER A 189 3.48 -23.98 14.85
C SER A 189 4.52 -23.16 14.07
N SER A 190 5.76 -23.65 13.96
CA SER A 190 6.83 -22.94 13.24
C SER A 190 6.64 -22.94 11.73
N ALA A 191 6.23 -24.08 11.16
CA ALA A 191 5.93 -24.20 9.73
C ALA A 191 4.74 -23.33 9.33
N TYR A 192 3.72 -23.25 10.19
CA TYR A 192 2.56 -22.37 9.98
C TYR A 192 2.95 -20.88 10.02
N ALA A 193 3.78 -20.46 10.99
CA ALA A 193 4.28 -19.09 11.06
C ALA A 193 5.11 -18.72 9.82
N GLN A 194 5.94 -19.64 9.33
CA GLN A 194 6.70 -19.45 8.11
C GLN A 194 5.77 -19.34 6.88
N ALA A 195 4.78 -20.22 6.74
CA ALA A 195 3.80 -20.15 5.66
C ALA A 195 3.10 -18.79 5.66
N LEU A 196 2.57 -18.36 6.81
CA LEU A 196 1.95 -17.04 7.00
C LEU A 196 2.86 -15.90 6.54
N ASN A 197 4.14 -15.91 6.94
CA ASN A 197 5.07 -14.86 6.53
C ASN A 197 5.27 -14.81 5.02
N ILE A 198 5.36 -15.97 4.36
CA ILE A 198 5.53 -16.05 2.90
C ILE A 198 4.26 -15.54 2.20
N ALA A 199 3.06 -15.88 2.68
CA ALA A 199 1.81 -15.36 2.11
C ALA A 199 1.64 -13.85 2.31
N VAL A 200 1.98 -13.33 3.50
CA VAL A 200 2.02 -11.88 3.78
C VAL A 200 2.91 -11.17 2.77
N ARG A 201 4.16 -11.65 2.58
CA ARG A 201 5.07 -11.11 1.56
C ARG A 201 4.49 -11.22 0.15
N GLY A 202 3.86 -12.33 -0.19
CA GLY A 202 3.17 -12.52 -1.47
C GLY A 202 2.10 -11.45 -1.72
N LEU A 203 1.28 -11.14 -0.72
CA LEU A 203 0.26 -10.09 -0.80
C LEU A 203 0.87 -8.69 -0.96
N HIS A 204 1.96 -8.38 -0.24
CA HIS A 204 2.71 -7.14 -0.43
C HIS A 204 3.23 -6.98 -1.87
N ARG A 205 3.81 -8.05 -2.44
CA ARG A 205 4.27 -8.07 -3.84
C ARG A 205 3.12 -7.83 -4.82
N MET A 206 1.97 -8.47 -4.62
CA MET A 206 0.77 -8.23 -5.44
C MET A 206 0.33 -6.76 -5.35
N GLY A 207 0.29 -6.20 -4.15
CA GLY A 207 -0.07 -4.79 -3.92
C GLY A 207 0.88 -3.80 -4.60
N ALA A 208 2.19 -4.05 -4.53
CA ALA A 208 3.20 -3.24 -5.20
C ALA A 208 3.03 -3.27 -6.73
N LEU A 209 2.76 -4.45 -7.30
CA LEU A 209 2.49 -4.59 -8.73
C LEU A 209 1.28 -3.75 -9.13
N PHE A 210 0.14 -3.88 -8.44
CA PHE A 210 -1.05 -3.10 -8.75
C PHE A 210 -0.76 -1.59 -8.64
N SER A 211 -0.17 -1.14 -7.53
CA SER A 211 0.19 0.26 -7.32
C SER A 211 1.02 0.84 -8.49
N HIS A 212 1.94 0.05 -9.05
CA HIS A 212 2.72 0.47 -10.21
C HIS A 212 1.90 0.51 -11.51
N LEU A 213 0.98 -0.45 -11.70
CA LEU A 213 0.08 -0.45 -12.84
C LEU A 213 -0.83 0.79 -12.86
N ALA A 214 -1.35 1.25 -11.71
CA ALA A 214 -2.15 2.49 -11.63
C ALA A 214 -1.44 3.71 -12.23
N MET A 215 -0.16 3.89 -11.89
CA MET A 215 0.67 4.97 -12.43
C MET A 215 0.88 4.82 -13.94
N SER A 216 1.05 3.57 -14.40
CA SER A 216 1.32 3.26 -15.80
C SER A 216 0.10 3.46 -16.70
N ILE A 217 -1.13 3.19 -16.20
CA ILE A 217 -2.38 3.50 -16.90
C ILE A 217 -2.52 5.00 -17.12
N THR A 218 -2.25 5.79 -16.08
CA THR A 218 -2.32 7.26 -16.14
C THR A 218 -1.37 7.82 -17.20
N SER A 219 -0.23 7.14 -17.42
CA SER A 219 0.74 7.48 -18.48
C SER A 219 0.41 6.92 -19.88
N GLY A 220 -0.69 6.16 -20.03
CA GLY A 220 -1.14 5.58 -21.30
C GLY A 220 -0.35 4.34 -21.78
N LEU A 221 0.45 3.72 -20.91
CA LEU A 221 1.34 2.60 -21.28
C LEU A 221 0.63 1.23 -21.30
N ILE A 222 -0.53 1.09 -20.66
CA ILE A 222 -1.21 -0.20 -20.43
C ILE A 222 -2.68 -0.10 -20.81
N ASP A 223 -3.23 -1.19 -21.35
CA ASP A 223 -4.65 -1.35 -21.62
C ASP A 223 -5.41 -2.04 -20.47
N ASP A 224 -6.70 -1.72 -20.37
CA ASP A 224 -7.65 -2.23 -19.36
C ASP A 224 -7.70 -3.79 -19.34
N ASP A 225 -7.54 -4.40 -20.51
CA ASP A 225 -7.56 -5.86 -20.69
C ASP A 225 -6.46 -6.59 -19.90
N THR A 226 -5.27 -6.01 -19.79
CA THR A 226 -4.14 -6.63 -19.07
C THR A 226 -4.41 -6.72 -17.58
N ILE A 227 -5.04 -5.68 -17.04
CA ILE A 227 -5.39 -5.56 -15.64
C ILE A 227 -6.53 -6.51 -15.30
N SER A 228 -7.52 -6.60 -16.18
CA SER A 228 -8.62 -7.55 -16.08
C SER A 228 -8.15 -9.00 -15.91
N VAL A 229 -7.09 -9.43 -16.62
CA VAL A 229 -6.54 -10.79 -16.49
C VAL A 229 -5.92 -11.03 -15.12
N LEU A 230 -5.08 -10.09 -14.63
CA LEU A 230 -4.44 -10.21 -13.32
C LEU A 230 -5.49 -10.21 -12.20
N PHE A 231 -6.49 -9.35 -12.34
CA PHE A 231 -7.63 -9.28 -11.45
C PHE A 231 -8.44 -10.58 -11.41
N GLY A 232 -8.67 -11.21 -12.57
CA GLY A 232 -9.39 -12.49 -12.68
C GLY A 232 -8.74 -13.63 -11.89
N ILE A 233 -7.43 -13.53 -11.60
CA ILE A 233 -6.69 -14.47 -10.73
C ILE A 233 -6.71 -13.99 -9.28
N PHE A 234 -6.47 -12.69 -9.07
CA PHE A 234 -6.29 -12.10 -7.74
C PHE A 234 -7.57 -12.12 -6.88
N TRP A 235 -8.72 -11.73 -7.43
CA TRP A 235 -9.94 -11.64 -6.62
C TRP A 235 -10.40 -13.00 -6.08
N PRO A 236 -10.55 -14.08 -6.88
CA PRO A 236 -10.96 -15.37 -6.36
C PRO A 236 -10.05 -15.91 -5.25
N LEU A 237 -8.76 -15.60 -5.33
CA LEU A 237 -7.78 -15.95 -4.31
C LEU A 237 -8.03 -15.20 -3.00
N LEU A 238 -8.21 -13.87 -3.08
CA LEU A 238 -8.54 -13.06 -1.90
C LEU A 238 -9.90 -13.43 -1.31
N GLU A 239 -10.92 -13.67 -2.14
CA GLU A 239 -12.26 -14.05 -1.68
C GLU A 239 -12.19 -15.32 -0.81
N LYS A 240 -11.47 -16.35 -1.27
CA LYS A 240 -11.21 -17.57 -0.48
C LYS A 240 -10.42 -17.28 0.80
N LEU A 241 -9.36 -16.48 0.70
CA LEU A 241 -8.53 -16.12 1.86
C LEU A 241 -9.37 -15.43 2.94
N THR A 242 -10.23 -14.49 2.54
CA THR A 242 -11.08 -13.72 3.46
C THR A 242 -12.18 -14.54 4.13
N GLN A 243 -12.50 -15.71 3.58
CA GLN A 243 -13.42 -16.68 4.20
C GLN A 243 -12.69 -17.64 5.15
N SER A 244 -11.36 -17.64 5.15
CA SER A 244 -10.56 -18.53 5.98
C SER A 244 -10.37 -18.01 7.40
N SER A 245 -10.15 -18.92 8.35
CA SER A 245 -9.85 -18.58 9.74
C SER A 245 -8.45 -17.96 9.94
N HIS A 246 -7.62 -17.92 8.89
CA HIS A 246 -6.29 -17.30 8.92
C HIS A 246 -6.33 -15.78 9.02
N MET A 247 -7.48 -15.16 8.68
CA MET A 247 -7.69 -13.72 8.76
C MET A 247 -7.67 -13.15 10.19
N GLU A 248 -7.71 -14.01 11.22
CA GLU A 248 -7.41 -13.62 12.60
C GLU A 248 -5.98 -13.10 12.76
N ASN A 249 -5.06 -13.47 11.88
CA ASN A 249 -3.73 -12.89 11.88
C ASN A 249 -3.76 -11.45 11.34
N THR A 250 -3.40 -10.49 12.19
CA THR A 250 -3.41 -9.06 11.85
C THR A 250 -2.48 -8.71 10.69
N SER A 251 -1.29 -9.34 10.59
CA SER A 251 -0.37 -9.07 9.48
C SER A 251 -0.91 -9.56 8.13
N LEU A 252 -1.58 -10.71 8.11
CA LEU A 252 -2.20 -11.26 6.91
C LEU A 252 -3.42 -10.44 6.46
N SER A 253 -4.31 -10.11 7.39
CA SER A 253 -5.48 -9.27 7.10
C SER A 253 -5.07 -7.87 6.62
N THR A 254 -4.06 -7.26 7.25
CA THR A 254 -3.50 -5.98 6.81
C THR A 254 -2.90 -6.06 5.41
N ALA A 255 -2.10 -7.09 5.12
CA ALA A 255 -1.49 -7.27 3.80
C ALA A 255 -2.54 -7.53 2.71
N ALA A 256 -3.57 -8.33 3.00
CA ALA A 256 -4.69 -8.58 2.09
C ALA A 256 -5.51 -7.31 1.81
N CYS A 257 -5.80 -6.53 2.84
CA CYS A 257 -6.50 -5.25 2.73
C CYS A 257 -5.69 -4.21 1.93
N ARG A 258 -4.37 -4.14 2.16
CA ARG A 258 -3.46 -3.24 1.44
C ARG A 258 -3.34 -3.62 -0.03
N SER A 259 -3.20 -4.91 -0.34
CA SER A 259 -3.12 -5.38 -1.72
C SER A 259 -4.44 -5.17 -2.46
N LEU A 260 -5.58 -5.42 -1.80
CA LEU A 260 -6.90 -5.13 -2.32
C LEU A 260 -7.09 -3.64 -2.60
N SER A 261 -6.73 -2.77 -1.65
CA SER A 261 -6.76 -1.31 -1.83
C SER A 261 -5.94 -0.88 -3.05
N SER A 262 -4.73 -1.44 -3.22
CA SER A 262 -3.88 -1.15 -4.38
C SER A 262 -4.56 -1.58 -5.69
N ALA A 263 -5.18 -2.76 -5.71
CA ALA A 263 -5.91 -3.26 -6.88
C ALA A 263 -7.12 -2.38 -7.22
N ILE A 264 -7.88 -1.92 -6.23
CA ILE A 264 -9.05 -1.05 -6.42
C ILE A 264 -8.67 0.23 -7.16
N HIS A 265 -7.64 0.95 -6.67
CA HIS A 265 -7.19 2.20 -7.31
C HIS A 265 -6.63 1.97 -8.73
N SER A 266 -6.09 0.77 -8.99
CA SER A 266 -5.48 0.46 -10.29
C SER A 266 -6.50 0.05 -11.34
N CYS A 267 -7.55 -0.65 -10.92
CA CYS A 267 -8.48 -1.31 -11.83
C CYS A 267 -9.77 -0.52 -12.04
N GLY A 268 -10.02 0.54 -11.25
CA GLY A 268 -11.14 1.47 -11.42
C GLY A 268 -12.47 0.78 -11.71
N GLN A 269 -13.07 1.07 -12.87
CA GLN A 269 -14.40 0.57 -13.24
C GLN A 269 -14.52 -0.97 -13.28
N HIS A 270 -13.44 -1.72 -13.43
CA HIS A 270 -13.50 -3.19 -13.40
C HIS A 270 -13.86 -3.76 -12.02
N PHE A 271 -13.59 -3.03 -10.93
CA PHE A 271 -13.98 -3.45 -9.58
C PHE A 271 -15.42 -3.14 -9.22
N GLN A 272 -16.09 -2.31 -10.02
CA GLN A 272 -17.45 -1.84 -9.77
C GLN A 272 -18.41 -3.01 -9.50
N ILE A 273 -18.37 -4.06 -10.32
CA ILE A 273 -19.28 -5.21 -10.22
C ILE A 273 -19.04 -6.02 -8.94
N LEU A 274 -17.82 -5.97 -8.38
CA LEU A 274 -17.46 -6.70 -7.17
C LEU A 274 -17.66 -5.90 -5.89
N LEU A 275 -17.96 -4.60 -5.98
CA LEU A 275 -18.12 -3.73 -4.82
C LEU A 275 -19.06 -4.32 -3.75
N PRO A 276 -20.26 -4.87 -4.09
CA PRO A 276 -21.13 -5.47 -3.08
C PRO A 276 -20.47 -6.61 -2.32
N LYS A 277 -19.79 -7.52 -3.03
CA LYS A 277 -19.11 -8.67 -2.43
C LYS A 277 -17.93 -8.25 -1.55
N ILE A 278 -17.18 -7.24 -1.98
CA ILE A 278 -16.02 -6.74 -1.24
C ILE A 278 -16.48 -6.09 0.05
N LEU A 279 -17.44 -5.17 -0.01
CA LEU A 279 -17.96 -4.50 1.19
C LEU A 279 -18.62 -5.48 2.16
N GLU A 280 -19.35 -6.48 1.66
CA GLU A 280 -19.92 -7.56 2.48
C GLU A 280 -18.81 -8.37 3.17
N CYS A 281 -17.77 -8.75 2.42
CA CYS A 281 -16.62 -9.48 2.95
C CYS A 281 -15.87 -8.70 4.05
N LEU A 282 -15.58 -7.41 3.81
CA LEU A 282 -14.94 -6.53 4.79
C LEU A 282 -15.80 -6.37 6.05
N SER A 283 -17.11 -6.21 5.87
CA SER A 283 -18.08 -6.09 6.97
C SER A 283 -18.10 -7.36 7.83
N MET A 284 -18.20 -8.54 7.20
CA MET A 284 -18.21 -9.83 7.89
C MET A 284 -16.89 -10.09 8.64
N ASN A 285 -15.75 -9.83 8.00
CA ASN A 285 -14.44 -10.01 8.63
C ASN A 285 -14.23 -9.05 9.80
N PHE A 286 -14.69 -7.80 9.68
CA PHE A 286 -14.61 -6.86 10.79
C PHE A 286 -15.47 -7.30 11.99
N LEU A 287 -16.67 -7.85 11.76
CA LEU A 287 -17.48 -8.40 12.85
C LEU A 287 -16.80 -9.54 13.61
N LEU A 288 -16.03 -10.38 12.90
CA LEU A 288 -15.24 -11.47 13.49
C LEU A 288 -13.97 -10.95 14.18
N TYR A 289 -13.30 -9.95 13.61
CA TYR A 289 -12.00 -9.46 14.03
C TYR A 289 -12.02 -7.94 14.25
N GLN A 290 -12.80 -7.50 15.23
CA GLN A 290 -13.20 -6.09 15.44
C GLN A 290 -12.08 -5.09 15.80
N ARG A 291 -10.85 -5.57 16.00
CA ARG A 291 -9.64 -4.75 16.20
C ARG A 291 -8.82 -4.54 14.93
N HIS A 292 -9.17 -5.22 13.83
CA HIS A 292 -8.48 -5.07 12.58
C HIS A 292 -9.03 -3.86 11.82
N ASP A 293 -8.40 -2.71 12.04
CA ASP A 293 -8.75 -1.43 11.43
C ASP A 293 -8.58 -1.45 9.89
N CYS A 294 -7.77 -2.37 9.36
CA CYS A 294 -7.50 -2.50 7.93
C CYS A 294 -8.79 -2.74 7.09
N PHE A 295 -9.82 -3.37 7.67
CA PHE A 295 -11.10 -3.56 7.00
C PHE A 295 -11.86 -2.25 6.81
N LEU A 296 -11.85 -1.38 7.83
CA LEU A 296 -12.44 -0.04 7.75
C LEU A 296 -11.68 0.84 6.76
N ARG A 297 -10.33 0.82 6.82
CA ARG A 297 -9.48 1.57 5.88
C ARG A 297 -9.72 1.17 4.43
N THR A 298 -9.83 -0.14 4.16
CA THR A 298 -10.12 -0.64 2.81
C THR A 298 -11.53 -0.30 2.35
N ALA A 299 -12.52 -0.35 3.26
CA ALA A 299 -13.87 0.08 2.95
C ALA A 299 -13.93 1.59 2.66
N ALA A 300 -13.13 2.42 3.35
CA ALA A 300 -13.02 3.84 3.06
C ALA A 300 -12.57 4.08 1.61
N ASN A 301 -11.48 3.43 1.19
CA ASN A 301 -10.98 3.49 -0.20
C ASN A 301 -12.05 3.07 -1.22
N MET A 302 -12.84 2.04 -0.90
CA MET A 302 -13.95 1.59 -1.75
C MET A 302 -15.07 2.60 -1.89
N ILE A 303 -15.41 3.28 -0.80
CA ILE A 303 -16.42 4.34 -0.79
C ILE A 303 -15.91 5.60 -1.51
N GLU A 304 -14.62 5.93 -1.37
CA GLU A 304 -14.02 7.05 -2.09
C GLU A 304 -14.11 6.88 -3.60
N GLU A 305 -13.77 5.68 -4.09
CA GLU A 305 -13.75 5.38 -5.52
C GLU A 305 -15.14 5.18 -6.13
N PHE A 306 -16.07 4.51 -5.43
CA PHE A 306 -17.34 4.08 -6.02
C PHE A 306 -18.60 4.53 -5.28
N GLY A 307 -18.46 5.16 -4.12
CA GLY A 307 -19.58 5.54 -3.25
C GLY A 307 -20.58 6.49 -3.89
N HIS A 308 -20.16 7.26 -4.91
CA HIS A 308 -21.00 8.24 -5.62
C HIS A 308 -22.05 7.61 -6.55
N LYS A 309 -21.98 6.29 -6.76
CA LYS A 309 -22.93 5.58 -7.65
C LYS A 309 -24.18 5.17 -6.90
N GLU A 310 -25.32 5.72 -7.32
CA GLU A 310 -26.63 5.50 -6.68
C GLU A 310 -27.01 4.02 -6.53
N GLU A 311 -26.64 3.18 -7.50
CA GLU A 311 -26.90 1.73 -7.50
C GLU A 311 -26.29 0.99 -6.29
N TYR A 312 -25.28 1.56 -5.63
CA TYR A 312 -24.62 0.96 -4.47
C TYR A 312 -25.03 1.55 -3.12
N SER A 313 -25.96 2.51 -3.12
CA SER A 313 -26.42 3.20 -1.90
C SER A 313 -26.84 2.22 -0.79
N VAL A 314 -27.62 1.20 -1.14
CA VAL A 314 -28.12 0.20 -0.17
C VAL A 314 -26.98 -0.58 0.48
N VAL A 315 -25.97 -0.96 -0.31
CA VAL A 315 -24.80 -1.68 0.21
C VAL A 315 -24.00 -0.75 1.12
N CYS A 316 -23.76 0.49 0.70
CA CYS A 316 -23.03 1.48 1.50
C CYS A 316 -23.70 1.70 2.87
N VAL A 317 -25.03 1.88 2.89
CA VAL A 317 -25.83 2.02 4.12
C VAL A 317 -25.68 0.80 5.01
N ARG A 318 -25.78 -0.42 4.46
CA ARG A 318 -25.59 -1.66 5.23
C ARG A 318 -24.18 -1.76 5.81
N THR A 319 -23.16 -1.32 5.07
CA THR A 319 -21.76 -1.33 5.54
C THR A 319 -21.55 -0.39 6.72
N ILE A 320 -21.99 0.87 6.64
CA ILE A 320 -21.88 1.80 7.78
C ILE A 320 -22.70 1.33 8.98
N GLU A 321 -23.87 0.73 8.76
CA GLU A 321 -24.67 0.10 9.82
C GLU A 321 -23.91 -1.03 10.51
N THR A 322 -23.31 -1.93 9.73
CA THR A 322 -22.56 -3.08 10.24
C THR A 322 -21.33 -2.65 11.04
N PHE A 323 -20.55 -1.71 10.53
CA PHE A 323 -19.39 -1.19 11.26
C PHE A 323 -19.82 -0.43 12.52
N SER A 324 -20.78 0.49 12.42
CA SER A 324 -21.19 1.32 13.56
C SER A 324 -21.83 0.52 14.70
N SER A 325 -22.44 -0.64 14.38
CA SER A 325 -23.04 -1.55 15.36
C SER A 325 -22.06 -2.55 15.98
N ALA A 326 -20.83 -2.66 15.46
CA ALA A 326 -19.82 -3.54 16.03
C ALA A 326 -19.50 -3.16 17.49
N ALA A 327 -19.20 -4.15 18.33
CA ALA A 327 -18.95 -3.93 19.75
C ALA A 327 -17.72 -3.02 19.98
N SER A 328 -16.66 -3.17 19.19
CA SER A 328 -15.46 -2.33 19.31
C SER A 328 -15.76 -0.84 19.09
N LEU A 329 -16.53 -0.52 18.05
CA LEU A 329 -16.89 0.86 17.70
C LEU A 329 -18.01 1.43 18.58
N SER A 330 -19.03 0.63 18.90
CA SER A 330 -20.13 1.07 19.79
C SER A 330 -19.62 1.44 21.19
N ASN A 331 -18.61 0.74 21.70
CA ASN A 331 -17.97 1.00 23.00
C ASN A 331 -17.04 2.23 23.04
N LEU A 332 -16.77 2.88 21.90
CA LEU A 332 -16.08 4.18 21.86
C LEU A 332 -17.02 5.30 22.34
N ASN A 333 -17.27 5.36 23.65
CA ASN A 333 -18.20 6.29 24.28
C ASN A 333 -17.54 7.17 25.35
N SER A 334 -16.22 7.08 25.51
CA SER A 334 -15.46 7.87 26.48
C SER A 334 -14.08 8.20 25.94
N SER A 335 -13.50 9.29 26.43
CA SER A 335 -12.11 9.66 26.12
C SER A 335 -11.13 8.51 26.41
N TYR A 336 -11.36 7.76 27.51
CA TYR A 336 -10.52 6.64 27.89
C TYR A 336 -10.57 5.50 26.87
N THR A 337 -11.76 5.12 26.40
CA THR A 337 -11.86 4.07 25.37
C THR A 337 -11.30 4.56 24.03
N CYS A 338 -11.39 5.87 23.73
CA CYS A 338 -10.71 6.45 22.58
C CYS A 338 -9.18 6.33 22.70
N ASP A 339 -8.60 6.53 23.89
CA ASP A 339 -7.16 6.43 24.11
C ASP A 339 -6.60 5.01 23.98
N GLN A 340 -7.43 3.97 24.16
CA GLN A 340 -7.01 2.57 24.06
C GLN A 340 -6.99 2.03 22.62
N GLU A 341 -7.78 2.61 21.72
CA GLU A 341 -7.98 2.09 20.35
C GLU A 341 -7.83 3.22 19.30
N PRO A 342 -6.68 3.92 19.25
CA PRO A 342 -6.50 5.10 18.39
C PRO A 342 -6.54 4.79 16.89
N ASP A 343 -5.98 3.65 16.46
CA ASP A 343 -5.97 3.23 15.05
C ASP A 343 -7.39 2.92 14.55
N LEU A 344 -8.23 2.36 15.42
CA LEU A 344 -9.61 2.04 15.11
C LEU A 344 -10.45 3.32 14.91
N ILE A 345 -10.21 4.33 15.74
CA ILE A 345 -10.85 5.66 15.62
C ILE A 345 -10.43 6.32 14.32
N GLU A 346 -9.14 6.30 14.02
CA GLU A 346 -8.63 6.87 12.78
C GLU A 346 -9.29 6.21 11.57
N ALA A 347 -9.32 4.88 11.53
CA ALA A 347 -9.92 4.15 10.43
C ALA A 347 -11.43 4.39 10.29
N TYR A 348 -12.18 4.44 11.40
CA TYR A 348 -13.61 4.71 11.38
C TYR A 348 -13.95 6.15 10.99
N ALA A 349 -13.18 7.13 11.48
CA ALA A 349 -13.31 8.53 11.10
C ALA A 349 -12.99 8.76 9.63
N ASN A 350 -11.96 8.10 9.08
CA ASN A 350 -11.65 8.15 7.66
C ASN A 350 -12.76 7.50 6.82
N PHE A 351 -13.27 6.34 7.23
CA PHE A 351 -14.40 5.68 6.56
C PHE A 351 -15.66 6.55 6.55
N THR A 352 -16.03 7.15 7.69
CA THR A 352 -17.21 8.02 7.78
C THR A 352 -17.01 9.35 7.06
N SER A 353 -15.78 9.88 6.99
CA SER A 353 -15.43 11.03 6.14
C SER A 353 -15.65 10.70 4.67
N ALA A 354 -15.13 9.56 4.20
CA ALA A 354 -15.33 9.08 2.84
C ALA A 354 -16.82 8.91 2.52
N PHE A 355 -17.58 8.30 3.43
CA PHE A 355 -19.03 8.14 3.28
C PHE A 355 -19.76 9.47 3.11
N ILE A 356 -19.45 10.46 3.96
CA ILE A 356 -20.08 11.78 3.85
C ILE A 356 -19.67 12.47 2.56
N ARG A 357 -18.41 12.42 2.13
CA ARG A 357 -17.98 13.10 0.90
C ARG A 357 -18.53 12.46 -0.36
N CYS A 358 -18.56 11.14 -0.41
CA CYS A 358 -18.74 10.42 -1.68
C CYS A 358 -20.13 9.82 -1.85
N CYS A 359 -20.88 9.49 -0.79
CA CYS A 359 -22.16 8.82 -0.95
C CYS A 359 -23.31 9.76 -1.39
N PRO A 360 -24.25 9.26 -2.21
CA PRO A 360 -25.39 10.02 -2.68
C PRO A 360 -26.36 10.35 -1.54
N LYS A 361 -27.25 11.29 -1.83
CA LYS A 361 -28.26 11.81 -0.90
C LYS A 361 -29.03 10.70 -0.18
N GLU A 362 -29.48 9.68 -0.91
CA GLU A 362 -30.31 8.59 -0.40
C GLU A 362 -29.59 7.81 0.70
N ALA A 363 -28.30 7.55 0.51
CA ALA A 363 -27.47 6.88 1.50
C ALA A 363 -27.25 7.75 2.75
N ILE A 364 -27.00 9.05 2.58
CA ILE A 364 -26.83 9.99 3.70
C ILE A 364 -28.12 10.09 4.53
N VAL A 365 -29.27 10.22 3.86
CA VAL A 365 -30.58 10.31 4.53
C VAL A 365 -30.88 9.01 5.28
N ALA A 366 -30.65 7.85 4.66
CA ALA A 366 -30.87 6.54 5.28
C ALA A 366 -29.93 6.28 6.49
N SER A 367 -28.71 6.83 6.46
CA SER A 367 -27.73 6.69 7.53
C SER A 367 -27.74 7.82 8.57
N ARG A 368 -28.78 8.67 8.60
CA ARG A 368 -28.88 9.84 9.48
C ARG A 368 -28.51 9.57 10.94
N SER A 369 -29.14 8.56 11.56
CA SER A 369 -28.91 8.23 12.98
C SER A 369 -27.49 7.74 13.26
N LEU A 370 -26.90 7.02 12.29
CA LEU A 370 -25.53 6.52 12.37
C LEU A 370 -24.53 7.66 12.24
N LEU A 371 -24.79 8.62 11.35
CA LEU A 371 -23.97 9.83 11.17
C LEU A 371 -24.06 10.76 12.39
N GLU A 372 -25.24 10.86 13.02
CA GLU A 372 -25.41 11.59 14.28
C GLU A 372 -24.56 10.95 15.39
N LEU A 373 -24.61 9.61 15.51
CA LEU A 373 -23.82 8.87 16.48
C LEU A 373 -22.31 8.99 16.22
N SER A 374 -21.87 8.86 14.96
CA SER A 374 -20.45 8.98 14.60
C SER A 374 -19.92 10.39 14.90
N PHE A 375 -20.71 11.43 14.66
CA PHE A 375 -20.37 12.81 15.00
C PHE A 375 -20.24 13.03 16.51
N GLN A 376 -21.16 12.48 17.32
CA GLN A 376 -21.06 12.51 18.78
C GLN A 376 -19.80 11.79 19.28
N LYS A 377 -19.46 10.63 18.70
CA LYS A 377 -18.24 9.89 19.03
C LYS A 377 -16.98 10.69 18.70
N ALA A 378 -16.96 11.39 17.57
CA ALA A 378 -15.85 12.27 17.22
C ALA A 378 -15.70 13.44 18.20
N ALA A 379 -16.80 14.04 18.64
CA ALA A 379 -16.76 15.06 19.68
C ALA A 379 -16.11 14.53 20.97
N ILE A 380 -16.46 13.31 21.40
CA ILE A 380 -15.82 12.65 22.56
C ILE A 380 -14.34 12.38 22.29
N CYS A 381 -13.98 11.79 21.15
CA CYS A 381 -12.58 11.46 20.86
C CYS A 381 -11.70 12.71 20.64
N SER A 382 -12.27 13.89 20.38
CA SER A 382 -11.50 15.14 20.36
C SER A 382 -10.87 15.48 21.73
N THR A 383 -11.44 14.95 22.82
CA THR A 383 -10.91 15.13 24.18
C THR A 383 -9.84 14.10 24.56
N ALA A 384 -9.54 13.15 23.66
CA ALA A 384 -8.54 12.10 23.89
C ALA A 384 -7.15 12.65 24.22
N MET A 385 -6.40 11.93 25.03
CA MET A 385 -4.99 12.18 25.31
C MET A 385 -4.09 11.66 24.20
N HIS A 386 -4.58 10.77 23.32
CA HIS A 386 -3.87 10.32 22.14
C HIS A 386 -3.95 11.37 21.01
N GLN A 387 -2.81 11.96 20.64
CA GLN A 387 -2.74 13.05 19.67
C GLN A 387 -3.34 12.67 18.30
N GLY A 388 -3.02 11.49 17.78
CA GLY A 388 -3.54 11.05 16.49
C GLY A 388 -5.07 10.88 16.49
N ALA A 389 -5.62 10.35 17.58
CA ALA A 389 -7.06 10.10 17.70
C ALA A 389 -7.83 11.43 17.79
N ALA A 390 -7.34 12.37 18.61
CA ALA A 390 -7.94 13.69 18.74
C ALA A 390 -7.84 14.49 17.43
N LEU A 391 -6.70 14.44 16.73
CA LEU A 391 -6.51 15.14 15.46
C LEU A 391 -7.46 14.61 14.38
N VAL A 392 -7.57 13.29 14.23
CA VAL A 392 -8.42 12.68 13.22
C VAL A 392 -9.91 12.93 13.54
N ALA A 393 -10.29 12.91 14.82
CA ALA A 393 -11.64 13.28 15.23
C ALA A 393 -12.01 14.72 14.82
N ILE A 394 -11.09 15.68 15.01
CA ILE A 394 -11.30 17.06 14.55
C ILE A 394 -11.33 17.16 13.03
N SER A 395 -10.44 16.43 12.33
CA SER A 395 -10.44 16.38 10.87
C SER A 395 -11.77 15.87 10.32
N TYR A 396 -12.34 14.82 10.92
CA TYR A 396 -13.67 14.33 10.56
C TYR A 396 -14.78 15.36 10.83
N MET A 397 -14.75 16.02 11.99
CA MET A 397 -15.72 17.09 12.28
C MET A 397 -15.62 18.24 11.27
N SER A 398 -14.41 18.66 10.89
CA SER A 398 -14.19 19.64 9.82
C SER A 398 -14.78 19.16 8.50
N CYS A 399 -14.48 17.92 8.10
CA CYS A 399 -15.05 17.31 6.89
C CYS A 399 -16.58 17.32 6.90
N PHE A 400 -17.19 17.06 8.06
CA PHE A 400 -18.64 17.10 8.23
C PHE A 400 -19.19 18.53 8.00
N PHE A 401 -18.54 19.54 8.58
CA PHE A 401 -18.90 20.95 8.38
C PHE A 401 -18.73 21.38 6.92
N ASP A 402 -17.60 21.04 6.30
CA ASP A 402 -17.31 21.41 4.91
C ASP A 402 -18.32 20.80 3.94
N ALA A 403 -18.67 19.51 4.13
CA ALA A 403 -19.70 18.86 3.34
C ALA A 403 -21.08 19.51 3.54
N SER A 404 -21.44 19.86 4.79
CA SER A 404 -22.70 20.55 5.09
C SER A 404 -22.77 21.92 4.44
N LEU A 405 -21.68 22.69 4.49
CA LEU A 405 -21.59 24.02 3.92
C LEU A 405 -21.66 23.99 2.40
N THR A 406 -20.94 23.05 1.78
CA THR A 406 -20.95 22.87 0.32
C THR A 406 -22.36 22.58 -0.19
N ASP A 407 -23.07 21.63 0.46
CA ASP A 407 -24.44 21.28 0.07
C ASP A 407 -25.42 22.46 0.23
N VAL A 408 -25.26 23.30 1.25
CA VAL A 408 -26.08 24.51 1.47
C VAL A 408 -25.79 25.58 0.42
N LEU A 409 -24.53 25.74 0.00
CA LEU A 409 -24.13 26.72 -1.01
C LEU A 409 -24.55 26.30 -2.43
N GLU A 410 -24.52 25.00 -2.72
CA GLU A 410 -24.90 24.45 -4.04
C GLU A 410 -26.43 24.36 -4.24
N SER A 411 -27.23 24.41 -3.16
CA SER A 411 -28.70 24.37 -3.21
C SER A 411 -29.33 25.63 -2.57
N PRO A 412 -29.36 26.78 -3.27
CA PRO A 412 -29.91 28.03 -2.74
C PRO A 412 -31.45 28.10 -2.69
N GLU A 413 -32.14 27.12 -3.27
CA GLU A 413 -33.60 27.00 -3.14
C GLU A 413 -33.96 26.32 -1.82
N CYS A 414 -35.05 26.77 -1.17
CA CYS A 414 -35.44 26.36 0.18
C CYS A 414 -35.30 24.83 0.35
N PRO A 415 -34.36 24.34 1.18
CA PRO A 415 -34.04 22.92 1.23
C PRO A 415 -35.30 22.16 1.65
N SER A 416 -35.71 21.17 0.87
CA SER A 416 -36.67 20.19 1.37
C SER A 416 -36.06 19.50 2.60
N ASP A 417 -36.90 19.13 3.58
CA ASP A 417 -36.47 18.45 4.82
C ASP A 417 -35.70 17.13 4.58
N GLU A 418 -35.71 16.65 3.34
CA GLU A 418 -35.02 15.45 2.88
C GLU A 418 -33.74 15.74 2.09
N SER A 419 -33.36 17.00 1.85
CA SER A 419 -32.11 17.34 1.17
C SER A 419 -30.87 16.91 1.97
N ARG A 420 -29.79 16.57 1.26
CA ARG A 420 -28.52 16.12 1.86
C ARG A 420 -27.98 17.14 2.88
N GLY A 421 -27.94 18.41 2.48
CA GLY A 421 -27.55 19.52 3.34
C GLY A 421 -28.47 19.71 4.55
N ALA A 422 -29.80 19.59 4.39
CA ALA A 422 -30.72 19.68 5.53
C ALA A 422 -30.48 18.60 6.58
N VAL A 423 -30.20 17.36 6.16
CA VAL A 423 -29.90 16.27 7.11
C VAL A 423 -28.63 16.57 7.90
N LEU A 424 -27.55 16.98 7.23
CA LEU A 424 -26.29 17.28 7.90
C LEU A 424 -26.43 18.48 8.85
N VAL A 425 -27.12 19.55 8.43
CA VAL A 425 -27.40 20.72 9.28
C VAL A 425 -28.27 20.34 10.48
N GLN A 426 -29.27 19.47 10.33
CA GLN A 426 -30.08 18.98 11.44
C GLN A 426 -29.23 18.20 12.47
N ILE A 427 -28.28 17.39 12.00
CA ILE A 427 -27.33 16.69 12.88
C ILE A 427 -26.46 17.70 13.64
N LEU A 428 -25.90 18.70 12.94
CA LEU A 428 -25.10 19.76 13.57
C LEU A 428 -25.91 20.55 14.62
N ALA A 429 -27.18 20.85 14.34
CA ALA A 429 -28.04 21.55 15.27
C ALA A 429 -28.33 20.73 16.54
N ARG A 430 -28.50 19.41 16.41
CA ARG A 430 -28.74 18.50 17.56
C ARG A 430 -27.48 18.25 18.39
N CYS A 431 -26.35 18.07 17.72
CA CYS A 431 -25.07 17.76 18.38
C CYS A 431 -24.29 19.00 18.82
N GLY A 432 -24.71 20.20 18.41
CA GLY A 432 -23.93 21.43 18.54
C GLY A 432 -23.55 21.79 19.98
N GLU A 433 -24.45 21.63 20.94
CA GLU A 433 -24.15 21.93 22.35
C GLU A 433 -23.04 21.03 22.90
N GLY A 434 -23.17 19.71 22.71
CA GLY A 434 -22.18 18.73 23.15
C GLY A 434 -20.85 18.87 22.42
N LEU A 435 -20.89 19.23 21.13
CA LEU A 435 -19.70 19.54 20.35
C LEU A 435 -18.94 20.74 20.93
N MET A 436 -19.62 21.87 21.11
CA MET A 436 -18.98 23.08 21.63
C MET A 436 -18.37 22.80 23.01
N PHE A 437 -19.10 22.09 23.88
CA PHE A 437 -18.58 21.67 25.17
C PHE A 437 -17.29 20.86 25.04
N ASN A 438 -17.27 19.79 24.23
CA ASN A 438 -16.11 18.92 24.07
C ASN A 438 -14.92 19.62 23.41
N VAL A 439 -15.16 20.46 22.40
CA VAL A 439 -14.09 21.21 21.72
C VAL A 439 -13.49 22.25 22.66
N PHE A 440 -14.30 23.02 23.39
CA PHE A 440 -13.78 23.94 24.40
C PHE A 440 -13.02 23.19 25.50
N TYR A 441 -13.56 22.07 25.98
CA TYR A 441 -12.92 21.23 26.98
C TYR A 441 -11.56 20.69 26.50
N ALA A 442 -11.47 20.25 25.23
CA ALA A 442 -10.24 19.82 24.60
C ALA A 442 -9.20 20.95 24.54
N LEU A 443 -9.61 22.15 24.12
CA LEU A 443 -8.74 23.33 24.01
C LEU A 443 -8.25 23.87 25.37
N LEU A 444 -9.02 23.67 26.45
CA LEU A 444 -8.71 24.16 27.79
C LEU A 444 -7.63 23.36 28.55
N GLY A 445 -7.00 22.35 27.93
CA GLY A 445 -5.84 21.67 28.55
C GLY A 445 -5.97 20.14 28.68
N VAL A 446 -7.14 19.59 28.39
CA VAL A 446 -7.44 18.17 28.67
C VAL A 446 -7.10 17.26 27.49
N SER A 447 -7.18 17.75 26.26
CA SER A 447 -6.75 17.01 25.08
C SER A 447 -5.25 17.16 24.83
N ALA A 448 -4.63 16.17 24.17
CA ALA A 448 -3.26 16.29 23.66
C ALA A 448 -3.04 17.53 22.79
N LEU A 449 -4.08 18.00 22.09
CA LEU A 449 -4.02 19.15 21.18
C LEU A 449 -3.62 20.45 21.90
N SER A 450 -4.04 20.61 23.15
CA SER A 450 -3.74 21.80 23.97
C SER A 450 -2.29 21.84 24.50
N ARG A 451 -1.57 20.70 24.44
CA ARG A 451 -0.20 20.57 24.97
C ARG A 451 0.88 20.93 23.96
N VAL A 452 0.51 21.14 22.70
CA VAL A 452 1.43 21.46 21.59
C VAL A 452 1.94 22.92 21.68
N GLY A 453 1.30 23.79 22.45
CA GLY A 453 1.72 25.18 22.65
C GLY A 453 2.57 25.47 23.90
N ARG A 454 3.05 24.44 24.62
CA ARG A 454 3.92 24.60 25.81
C ARG A 454 5.25 23.87 25.63
N PHE A 455 6.08 24.34 24.71
CA PHE A 455 7.54 24.17 24.73
C PHE A 455 8.21 25.43 24.19
#